data_AF-D1AMU6-F1
#
_entry.id   AF-D1AMU6-F1
#
_cell.length_a   1.000
_cell.length_b   1.000
_cell.length_c   1.000
_cell.angle_alpha   90.00
_cell.angle_beta   90.00
_cell.angle_gamma   90.00
#
_symmetry.space_group_name_H-M   'P 1'
#
loop_
_entity.id
_entity.type
_entity.pdbx_description
1 polymer ?
#
loop_
_entity_poly.entity_id
_entity_poly.type
_entity_poly.pdbx_seq_one_letter_code
_entity_poly.pdbx_strand_id
1 'polypeptide(L)'
;MEAGKLKEGDKLFSKELGDTEIAAVREDIYLDRDVYNLQLEGNHNFFVSELGLLVHNDTPCMEALKKLDDEIAKLVKEGASEDVVKKLTKERNKLGKKLDILNDISKHFDLEKALEYERKINNNNFFRHEVGDYGEEIVGVIGKNNNWGKDISEQFQTGRNGLDKVFLSEGPPPKLTIIESKASRKGIYTYSDVQKLGGEGYFNNMLNSSDARYRGYAEKLQDIKDEFPDLVVDYKRVETKVKITDIGFGAEDVTVKDWSNPIY
;
A
#
# COMPACT_ATOMS: atom_id res chain seq x y z
N MET A 1 -20.44 12.55 -13.01
CA MET A 1 -21.80 12.84 -12.48
C MET A 1 -22.22 11.61 -11.69
N GLU A 2 -22.79 11.78 -10.49
CA GLU A 2 -23.27 10.63 -9.70
C GLU A 2 -24.53 10.02 -10.34
N ALA A 3 -24.68 8.70 -10.27
CA ALA A 3 -25.82 7.99 -10.86
C ALA A 3 -27.17 8.52 -10.33
N GLY A 4 -27.26 8.83 -9.03
CA GLY A 4 -28.48 9.37 -8.41
C GLY A 4 -28.84 10.80 -8.85
N LYS A 5 -28.03 11.45 -9.68
CA LYS A 5 -28.29 12.80 -10.24
C LYS A 5 -28.70 12.77 -11.71
N LEU A 6 -28.64 11.59 -12.35
CA LEU A 6 -29.01 11.40 -13.75
C LEU A 6 -30.53 11.52 -13.95
N LYS A 7 -30.92 12.02 -15.12
CA LYS A 7 -32.32 12.21 -15.52
C LYS A 7 -32.56 11.64 -16.91
N GLU A 8 -33.83 11.40 -17.22
CA GLU A 8 -34.25 11.03 -18.57
C GLU A 8 -33.78 12.10 -19.57
N GLY A 9 -33.23 11.65 -20.69
CA GLY A 9 -32.62 12.50 -21.72
C GLY A 9 -31.16 12.89 -21.49
N ASP A 10 -30.56 12.59 -20.32
CA ASP A 10 -29.11 12.75 -20.14
C ASP A 10 -28.34 11.76 -21.03
N LYS A 11 -27.16 12.17 -21.51
CA LYS A 11 -26.31 11.34 -22.38
C LYS A 11 -25.33 10.50 -21.57
N LEU A 12 -25.22 9.23 -21.93
CA LEU A 12 -24.25 8.26 -21.44
C LEU A 12 -23.47 7.65 -22.61
N PHE A 13 -22.26 7.20 -22.32
CA PHE A 13 -21.47 6.42 -23.28
C PHE A 13 -21.61 4.92 -23.00
N SER A 14 -22.02 4.19 -24.03
CA SER A 14 -22.03 2.72 -24.05
C SER A 14 -21.01 2.22 -25.06
N LYS A 15 -20.27 1.18 -24.70
CA LYS A 15 -19.37 0.48 -25.63
C LYS A 15 -20.12 -0.10 -26.82
N GLU A 16 -21.34 -0.61 -26.59
CA GLU A 16 -22.14 -1.33 -27.58
C GLU A 16 -23.01 -0.38 -28.42
N LEU A 17 -23.50 0.72 -27.82
CA LEU A 17 -24.45 1.64 -28.46
C LEU A 17 -23.85 2.99 -28.84
N GLY A 18 -22.64 3.32 -28.37
CA GLY A 18 -22.05 4.66 -28.48
C GLY A 18 -22.73 5.66 -27.54
N ASP A 19 -22.75 6.94 -27.95
CA ASP A 19 -23.45 7.99 -27.22
C ASP A 19 -24.97 7.75 -27.26
N THR A 20 -25.57 7.53 -26.11
CA THR A 20 -26.99 7.18 -25.97
C THR A 20 -27.67 8.03 -24.89
N GLU A 21 -28.99 8.19 -25.00
CA GLU A 21 -29.79 8.95 -24.04
C GLU A 21 -30.50 8.03 -23.06
N ILE A 22 -30.59 8.45 -21.80
CA ILE A 22 -31.31 7.71 -20.77
C ILE A 22 -32.80 7.76 -21.07
N ALA A 23 -33.37 6.61 -21.43
CA ALA A 23 -34.79 6.49 -21.74
C ALA A 23 -35.69 6.56 -20.49
N ALA A 24 -35.22 6.09 -19.33
CA ALA A 24 -35.96 6.08 -18.08
C ALA A 24 -35.02 6.00 -16.86
N VAL A 25 -35.38 6.66 -15.75
CA VAL A 25 -34.70 6.51 -14.45
C VAL A 25 -35.68 5.96 -13.42
N ARG A 26 -35.28 4.93 -12.67
CA ARG A 26 -36.08 4.31 -11.61
C ARG A 26 -35.24 4.14 -10.35
N GLU A 27 -35.80 4.53 -9.21
CA GLU A 27 -35.24 4.18 -7.91
C GLU A 27 -35.73 2.79 -7.52
N ASP A 28 -34.79 1.93 -7.16
CA ASP A 28 -35.07 0.57 -6.70
C ASP A 28 -34.22 0.28 -5.46
N ILE A 29 -34.80 -0.43 -4.50
CA ILE A 29 -34.21 -0.66 -3.19
C ILE A 29 -33.53 -2.03 -3.19
N TYR A 30 -32.21 -2.02 -3.36
CA TYR A 30 -31.37 -3.22 -3.32
C TYR A 30 -30.83 -3.48 -1.92
N LEU A 31 -31.68 -3.88 -0.96
CA LEU A 31 -31.25 -4.08 0.43
C LEU A 31 -30.64 -5.47 0.74
N ASP A 32 -30.80 -6.47 -0.13
CA ASP A 32 -30.42 -7.87 0.17
C ASP A 32 -29.33 -8.46 -0.75
N ARG A 33 -28.42 -7.64 -1.31
CA ARG A 33 -27.32 -8.15 -2.14
C ARG A 33 -25.99 -7.50 -1.80
N ASP A 34 -24.93 -8.31 -1.79
CA ASP A 34 -23.56 -7.81 -1.77
C ASP A 34 -23.28 -7.02 -3.05
N VAL A 35 -22.74 -5.82 -2.89
CA VAL A 35 -22.27 -4.97 -3.99
C VAL A 35 -20.74 -4.88 -3.94
N TYR A 36 -20.12 -4.94 -5.11
CA TYR A 36 -18.67 -4.96 -5.25
C TYR A 36 -18.22 -3.77 -6.09
N ASN A 37 -17.01 -3.29 -5.81
CA ASN A 37 -16.39 -2.22 -6.57
C ASN A 37 -15.01 -2.65 -7.10
N LEU A 38 -14.62 -2.15 -8.27
CA LEU A 38 -13.34 -2.44 -8.92
C LEU A 38 -12.40 -1.24 -8.82
N GLN A 39 -11.31 -1.36 -8.07
CA GLN A 39 -10.26 -0.34 -8.10
C GLN A 39 -9.29 -0.67 -9.23
N LEU A 40 -9.26 0.18 -10.25
CA LEU A 40 -8.38 0.04 -11.42
C LEU A 40 -7.33 1.14 -11.41
N GLU A 41 -6.12 0.84 -11.88
CA GLU A 41 -5.08 1.86 -12.08
C GLU A 41 -5.45 2.82 -13.24
N GLY A 42 -4.97 4.06 -13.16
CA GLY A 42 -5.17 5.06 -14.21
C GLY A 42 -6.46 5.88 -14.07
N ASN A 43 -7.25 6.00 -15.15
CA ASN A 43 -8.41 6.90 -15.20
C ASN A 43 -9.65 6.39 -14.43
N HIS A 44 -9.52 5.31 -13.65
CA HIS A 44 -10.59 4.70 -12.83
C HIS A 44 -11.94 4.49 -13.55
N ASN A 45 -11.88 4.31 -14.87
CA ASN A 45 -13.03 4.10 -15.74
C ASN A 45 -13.11 2.63 -16.13
N PHE A 46 -14.31 2.07 -16.09
CA PHE A 46 -14.57 0.72 -16.55
C PHE A 46 -15.96 0.58 -17.13
N PHE A 47 -16.14 -0.47 -17.92
CA PHE A 47 -17.43 -0.82 -18.48
C PHE A 47 -18.16 -1.78 -17.55
N VAL A 48 -19.41 -1.47 -17.21
CA VAL A 48 -20.29 -2.32 -16.41
C VAL A 48 -21.54 -2.72 -17.20
N SER A 49 -22.18 -3.81 -16.76
CA SER A 49 -23.35 -4.44 -17.40
C SER A 49 -23.10 -4.98 -18.80
N GLU A 50 -24.08 -5.73 -19.32
CA GLU A 50 -24.06 -6.25 -20.70
C GLU A 50 -24.07 -5.15 -21.76
N LEU A 51 -24.60 -3.97 -21.43
CA LEU A 51 -24.62 -2.81 -22.33
C LEU A 51 -23.27 -2.08 -22.39
N GLY A 52 -22.30 -2.48 -21.58
CA GLY A 52 -20.97 -1.86 -21.53
C GLY A 52 -21.05 -0.37 -21.23
N LEU A 53 -21.74 0.02 -20.15
CA LEU A 53 -21.82 1.42 -19.74
C LEU A 53 -20.50 1.87 -19.14
N LEU A 54 -19.95 2.98 -19.65
CA LEU A 54 -18.73 3.57 -19.10
C LEU A 54 -19.03 4.28 -17.78
N VAL A 55 -18.47 3.76 -16.70
CA VAL A 55 -18.59 4.33 -15.36
C VAL A 55 -17.23 4.72 -14.84
N HIS A 56 -17.21 5.73 -13.97
CA HIS A 56 -16.05 6.16 -13.23
C HIS A 56 -16.27 5.87 -11.75
N ASN A 57 -15.27 5.29 -11.10
CA ASN A 57 -15.28 5.25 -9.65
C ASN A 57 -14.95 6.62 -9.10
N ASP A 58 -15.84 7.18 -8.28
CA ASP A 58 -15.53 8.37 -7.52
C ASP A 58 -14.40 8.01 -6.53
N THR A 59 -13.16 8.22 -6.96
CA THR A 59 -12.00 8.26 -6.08
C THR A 59 -11.52 9.71 -6.02
N PRO A 60 -12.33 10.63 -5.44
CA PRO A 60 -12.08 12.08 -5.48
C PRO A 60 -10.81 12.47 -4.73
N CYS A 61 -10.21 11.54 -3.98
CA CYS A 61 -9.06 11.81 -3.15
C CYS A 61 -7.73 11.84 -3.94
N MET A 62 -7.52 11.04 -4.98
CA MET A 62 -6.20 11.00 -5.65
C MET A 62 -6.00 12.19 -6.60
N GLU A 63 -7.02 12.53 -7.41
CA GLU A 63 -6.99 13.74 -8.24
C GLU A 63 -6.90 15.02 -7.41
N ALA A 64 -7.63 15.08 -6.28
CA ALA A 64 -7.55 16.23 -5.38
C ALA A 64 -6.16 16.32 -4.73
N LEU A 65 -5.52 15.19 -4.43
CA LEU A 65 -4.18 15.17 -3.87
C LEU A 65 -3.14 15.66 -4.88
N LYS A 66 -3.25 15.24 -6.15
CA LYS A 66 -2.40 15.75 -7.24
C LYS A 66 -2.57 17.25 -7.45
N LYS A 67 -3.82 17.76 -7.43
CA LYS A 67 -4.09 19.20 -7.53
C LYS A 67 -3.43 19.98 -6.38
N LEU A 68 -3.50 19.46 -5.16
CA LEU A 68 -2.84 20.05 -4.00
C LEU A 68 -1.32 20.02 -4.13
N ASP A 69 -0.73 18.93 -4.65
CA ASP A 69 0.71 18.83 -4.90
C ASP A 69 1.16 19.85 -5.95
N ASP A 70 0.43 19.98 -7.06
CA ASP A 70 0.71 20.97 -8.12
C ASP A 70 0.58 22.41 -7.60
N GLU A 71 -0.43 22.69 -6.78
CA GLU A 71 -0.64 24.00 -6.16
C GLU A 71 0.47 24.35 -5.15
N ILE A 72 0.85 23.40 -4.30
CA ILE A 72 1.98 23.58 -3.37
C ILE A 72 3.27 23.85 -4.14
N ALA A 73 3.56 23.07 -5.18
CA ALA A 73 4.76 23.25 -6.00
C ALA A 73 4.78 24.63 -6.68
N LYS A 74 3.63 25.07 -7.21
CA LYS A 74 3.45 26.40 -7.78
C LYS A 74 3.71 27.51 -6.75
N LEU A 75 3.07 27.43 -5.58
CA LEU A 75 3.21 28.42 -4.51
C LEU A 75 4.65 28.54 -3.99
N VAL A 76 5.35 27.40 -3.85
CA VAL A 76 6.77 27.36 -3.49
C VAL A 76 7.60 28.07 -4.55
N LYS A 77 7.35 27.80 -5.83
CA LYS A 77 8.05 28.45 -6.95
C LYS A 77 7.77 29.96 -7.04
N GLU A 78 6.55 30.38 -6.69
CA GLU A 78 6.11 31.78 -6.69
C GLU A 78 6.54 32.54 -5.42
N GLY A 79 7.20 31.89 -4.46
CA GLY A 79 7.68 32.53 -3.24
C GLY A 79 6.56 32.90 -2.26
N ALA A 80 5.46 32.15 -2.25
CA ALA A 80 4.38 32.32 -1.29
C ALA A 80 4.87 32.17 0.17
N SER A 81 4.13 32.74 1.12
CA SER A 81 4.50 32.67 2.53
C SER A 81 4.47 31.24 3.07
N GLU A 82 5.37 30.95 4.01
CA GLU A 82 5.51 29.63 4.62
C GLU A 82 4.21 29.15 5.29
N ASP A 83 3.41 30.06 5.86
CA ASP A 83 2.14 29.74 6.50
C ASP A 83 1.08 29.26 5.52
N VAL A 84 1.03 29.84 4.32
CA VAL A 84 0.11 29.41 3.25
C VAL A 84 0.48 28.00 2.78
N VAL A 85 1.77 27.77 2.51
CA VAL A 85 2.27 26.45 2.10
C VAL A 85 1.98 25.41 3.19
N LYS A 86 2.28 25.71 4.46
CA LYS A 86 2.01 24.79 5.59
C LYS A 86 0.54 24.41 5.71
N LYS A 87 -0.39 25.34 5.46
CA LYS A 87 -1.83 25.06 5.54
C LYS A 87 -2.25 24.08 4.45
N LEU A 88 -1.85 24.31 3.21
CA LEU A 88 -2.12 23.40 2.09
C LEU A 88 -1.47 22.03 2.27
N THR A 89 -0.21 21.98 2.74
CA THR A 89 0.45 20.71 3.06
C THR A 89 -0.29 19.91 4.14
N LYS A 90 -0.88 20.57 5.15
CA LYS A 90 -1.71 19.87 6.15
C LYS A 90 -2.98 19.28 5.55
N GLU A 91 -3.65 20.01 4.66
CA GLU A 91 -4.85 19.53 3.96
C GLU A 91 -4.51 18.35 3.05
N ARG A 92 -3.43 18.47 2.29
CA ARG A 92 -2.84 17.40 1.47
C ARG A 92 -2.53 16.15 2.30
N ASN A 93 -1.85 16.30 3.43
CA ASN A 93 -1.51 15.16 4.30
C ASN A 93 -2.75 14.51 4.94
N LYS A 94 -3.80 15.29 5.24
CA LYS A 94 -5.07 14.74 5.75
C LYS A 94 -5.75 13.87 4.69
N LEU A 95 -5.68 14.29 3.43
CA LEU A 95 -6.22 13.53 2.31
C LEU A 95 -5.38 12.28 2.01
N GLY A 96 -4.06 12.40 2.06
CA GLY A 96 -3.14 11.27 1.89
C GLY A 96 -3.39 10.16 2.91
N LYS A 97 -3.57 10.51 4.18
CA LYS A 97 -3.96 9.56 5.24
C LYS A 97 -5.28 8.84 4.97
N LYS A 98 -6.26 9.50 4.33
CA LYS A 98 -7.54 8.86 3.99
C LYS A 98 -7.37 7.83 2.87
N LEU A 99 -6.58 8.17 1.84
CA LEU A 99 -6.22 7.23 0.78
C LEU A 99 -5.44 6.05 1.35
N ASP A 100 -4.55 6.31 2.29
CA ASP A 100 -3.70 5.29 2.87
C ASP A 100 -4.46 4.24 3.71
N ILE A 101 -5.68 4.56 4.16
CA ILE A 101 -6.58 3.59 4.79
C ILE A 101 -7.11 2.58 3.76
N LEU A 102 -7.28 2.99 2.49
CA LEU A 102 -7.75 2.09 1.43
C LEU A 102 -6.73 1.01 1.09
N ASN A 103 -5.46 1.23 1.41
CA ASN A 103 -4.40 0.25 1.25
C ASN A 103 -4.44 -0.84 2.33
N ASP A 104 -5.29 -0.74 3.36
CA ASP A 104 -5.44 -1.76 4.39
C ASP A 104 -6.05 -3.05 3.81
N ILE A 105 -5.23 -4.09 3.78
CA ILE A 105 -5.57 -5.43 3.28
C ILE A 105 -5.53 -6.47 4.39
N SER A 106 -5.52 -6.04 5.66
CA SER A 106 -5.37 -6.92 6.84
C SER A 106 -6.39 -8.06 6.88
N LYS A 107 -7.62 -7.81 6.39
CA LYS A 107 -8.70 -8.82 6.31
C LYS A 107 -8.35 -10.07 5.49
N HIS A 108 -7.30 -10.01 4.68
CA HIS A 108 -6.84 -11.14 3.86
C HIS A 108 -5.80 -12.03 4.56
N PHE A 109 -5.43 -11.70 5.80
CA PHE A 109 -4.41 -12.40 6.55
C PHE A 109 -4.91 -12.83 7.93
N ASP A 110 -4.46 -14.01 8.37
CA ASP A 110 -4.57 -14.44 9.75
C ASP A 110 -3.43 -13.79 10.58
N LEU A 111 -3.83 -12.85 11.44
CA LEU A 111 -2.95 -12.04 12.29
C LEU A 111 -2.97 -12.47 13.76
N GLU A 112 -3.74 -13.49 14.14
CA GLU A 112 -3.95 -13.89 15.53
C GLU A 112 -2.61 -14.16 16.25
N LYS A 113 -1.77 -15.01 15.64
CA LYS A 113 -0.45 -15.34 16.22
C LYS A 113 0.50 -14.15 16.30
N ALA A 114 0.37 -13.17 15.41
CA ALA A 114 1.18 -11.96 15.46
C ALA A 114 0.73 -11.04 16.61
N LEU A 115 -0.58 -10.95 16.86
CA LEU A 115 -1.14 -10.19 17.98
C LEU A 115 -0.81 -10.80 19.35
N GLU A 116 -0.70 -12.13 19.40
CA GLU A 116 -0.29 -12.88 20.59
C GLU A 116 1.24 -12.96 20.79
N TYR A 117 2.03 -12.61 19.77
CA TYR A 117 3.48 -12.69 19.87
C TYR A 117 3.99 -11.72 20.92
N GLU A 118 4.85 -12.22 21.81
CA GLU A 118 5.55 -11.43 22.81
C GLU A 118 7.04 -11.75 22.80
N ARG A 119 7.85 -10.71 22.97
CA ARG A 119 9.30 -10.82 22.95
C ARG A 119 9.93 -10.06 24.09
N LYS A 120 10.82 -10.72 24.84
CA LYS A 120 11.61 -10.07 25.89
C LYS A 120 12.42 -8.90 25.32
N ILE A 121 12.55 -7.85 26.13
CA ILE A 121 13.40 -6.70 25.83
C ILE A 121 14.82 -7.07 26.26
N ASN A 122 15.75 -7.10 25.31
CA ASN A 122 17.11 -7.60 25.56
C ASN A 122 18.07 -6.46 25.93
N ASN A 123 17.83 -5.24 25.45
CA ASN A 123 18.72 -4.10 25.67
C ASN A 123 18.01 -2.74 25.66
N ASN A 124 17.70 -2.25 26.86
CA ASN A 124 17.09 -0.93 27.06
C ASN A 124 17.91 0.24 26.47
N ASN A 125 19.23 0.12 26.29
CA ASN A 125 20.03 1.20 25.69
C ASN A 125 19.80 1.34 24.18
N PHE A 126 19.26 0.31 23.52
CA PHE A 126 18.89 0.32 22.10
C PHE A 126 17.41 0.06 21.88
N PHE A 127 16.58 0.46 22.84
CA PHE A 127 15.13 0.23 22.84
C PHE A 127 14.44 0.60 21.51
N ARG A 128 14.85 1.69 20.84
CA ARG A 128 14.27 2.06 19.54
C ARG A 128 14.60 1.08 18.43
N HIS A 129 15.82 0.54 18.41
CA HIS A 129 16.20 -0.50 17.45
C HIS A 129 15.45 -1.79 17.77
N GLU A 130 15.37 -2.14 19.05
CA GLU A 130 14.61 -3.32 19.48
C GLU A 130 13.12 -3.26 19.12
N VAL A 131 12.50 -2.07 19.12
CA VAL A 131 11.14 -1.88 18.61
C VAL A 131 11.07 -2.15 17.10
N GLY A 132 12.06 -1.69 16.33
CA GLY A 132 12.17 -1.98 14.91
C GLY A 132 12.33 -3.47 14.64
N ASP A 133 13.29 -4.11 15.30
CA ASP A 133 13.56 -5.54 15.20
C ASP A 133 12.31 -6.36 15.55
N TYR A 134 11.58 -5.96 16.60
CA TYR A 134 10.30 -6.58 16.96
C TYR A 134 9.26 -6.48 15.84
N GLY A 135 9.21 -5.35 15.13
CA GLY A 135 8.38 -5.20 13.93
C GLY A 135 8.76 -6.18 12.81
N GLU A 136 10.06 -6.39 12.56
CA GLU A 136 10.53 -7.37 11.56
C GLU A 136 10.19 -8.82 11.98
N GLU A 137 10.30 -9.13 13.27
CA GLU A 137 9.91 -10.43 13.82
C GLU A 137 8.41 -10.71 13.63
N ILE A 138 7.55 -9.69 13.87
CA ILE A 138 6.11 -9.78 13.62
C ILE A 138 5.82 -10.13 12.15
N VAL A 139 6.52 -9.51 11.19
CA VAL A 139 6.39 -9.87 9.77
C VAL A 139 6.75 -11.34 9.53
N GLY A 140 7.79 -11.85 10.20
CA GLY A 140 8.14 -13.27 10.17
C GLY A 140 7.01 -14.19 10.66
N VAL A 141 6.35 -13.82 11.76
CA VAL A 141 5.19 -14.56 12.30
C VAL A 141 4.03 -14.55 11.32
N ILE A 142 3.68 -13.39 10.75
CA ILE A 142 2.62 -13.25 9.76
C ILE A 142 2.93 -14.10 8.52
N GLY A 143 4.15 -13.99 7.98
CA GLY A 143 4.55 -14.70 6.77
C GLY A 143 4.51 -16.21 6.92
N LYS A 144 4.94 -16.73 8.08
CA LYS A 144 4.81 -18.16 8.40
C LYS A 144 3.36 -18.60 8.53
N ASN A 145 2.52 -17.80 9.19
CA ASN A 145 1.13 -18.14 9.44
C ASN A 145 0.26 -18.06 8.17
N ASN A 146 0.63 -17.19 7.23
CA ASN A 146 -0.10 -16.93 5.99
C ASN A 146 0.56 -17.57 4.76
N ASN A 147 1.53 -18.47 4.97
CA ASN A 147 2.23 -19.21 3.92
C ASN A 147 2.78 -18.33 2.80
N TRP A 148 3.49 -17.24 3.14
CA TRP A 148 4.14 -16.38 2.15
C TRP A 148 5.34 -17.04 1.45
N GLY A 149 5.69 -18.26 1.86
CA GLY A 149 6.76 -19.06 1.29
C GLY A 149 8.02 -19.04 2.16
N LYS A 150 9.15 -19.37 1.54
CA LYS A 150 10.46 -19.40 2.20
C LYS A 150 10.96 -17.98 2.45
N ASP A 151 11.37 -17.69 3.69
CA ASP A 151 12.08 -16.45 4.02
C ASP A 151 13.48 -16.48 3.35
N ILE A 152 13.72 -15.56 2.42
CA ILE A 152 15.00 -15.38 1.73
C ILE A 152 15.59 -14.00 2.00
N SER A 153 15.18 -13.34 3.09
CA SER A 153 15.59 -11.97 3.43
C SER A 153 17.10 -11.81 3.54
N GLU A 154 17.83 -12.84 3.98
CA GLU A 154 19.30 -12.83 4.05
C GLU A 154 19.97 -12.55 2.69
N GLN A 155 19.30 -12.86 1.58
CA GLN A 155 19.78 -12.53 0.24
C GLN A 155 19.67 -11.04 -0.07
N PHE A 156 18.78 -10.31 0.60
CA PHE A 156 18.44 -8.90 0.36
C PHE A 156 18.57 -8.01 1.61
N GLN A 157 19.30 -8.46 2.64
CA GLN A 157 19.54 -7.72 3.87
C GLN A 157 21.04 -7.64 4.18
N THR A 158 21.75 -6.72 3.53
CA THR A 158 23.17 -6.45 3.83
C THR A 158 23.31 -5.35 4.89
N GLY A 159 23.18 -5.71 6.16
CA GLY A 159 23.29 -4.77 7.28
C GLY A 159 22.10 -3.80 7.38
N ARG A 160 22.35 -2.59 7.89
CA ARG A 160 21.28 -1.60 8.14
C ARG A 160 20.77 -0.99 6.82
N ASN A 161 19.44 -0.91 6.69
CA ASN A 161 18.70 -0.38 5.54
C ASN A 161 18.65 -1.30 4.29
N GLY A 162 18.73 -2.62 4.47
CA GLY A 162 18.29 -3.58 3.44
C GLY A 162 16.77 -3.69 3.40
N LEU A 163 16.24 -4.69 2.68
CA LEU A 163 14.83 -5.04 2.78
C LEU A 163 14.59 -5.70 4.14
N ASP A 164 13.49 -5.34 4.81
CA ASP A 164 13.17 -5.88 6.14
C ASP A 164 12.82 -7.36 6.06
N LYS A 165 11.95 -7.73 5.10
CA LYS A 165 11.64 -9.14 4.81
C LYS A 165 11.39 -9.40 3.32
N VAL A 166 11.79 -10.58 2.87
CA VAL A 166 11.52 -11.11 1.52
C VAL A 166 11.13 -12.58 1.61
N PHE A 167 9.98 -12.93 1.02
CA PHE A 167 9.50 -14.30 0.97
C PHE A 167 9.32 -14.78 -0.48
N LEU A 168 9.68 -16.03 -0.75
CA LEU A 168 9.52 -16.67 -2.04
C LEU A 168 8.60 -17.89 -1.92
N SER A 169 7.47 -17.85 -2.61
CA SER A 169 6.52 -18.96 -2.73
C SER A 169 6.59 -19.58 -4.13
N GLU A 170 6.68 -20.90 -4.21
CA GLU A 170 6.75 -21.66 -5.47
C GLU A 170 5.38 -21.95 -6.11
N GLY A 171 4.28 -21.78 -5.36
CA GLY A 171 2.93 -22.09 -5.86
C GLY A 171 2.56 -21.27 -7.10
N PRO A 172 1.63 -21.70 -7.97
CA PRO A 172 1.33 -20.99 -9.22
C PRO A 172 0.41 -19.76 -8.99
N PRO A 173 0.77 -18.55 -9.48
CA PRO A 173 2.08 -18.19 -10.02
C PRO A 173 3.11 -18.00 -8.88
N PRO A 174 4.39 -18.37 -9.11
CA PRO A 174 5.44 -18.18 -8.11
C PRO A 174 5.52 -16.71 -7.72
N LYS A 175 5.76 -16.45 -6.43
CA LYS A 175 5.60 -15.11 -5.87
C LYS A 175 6.77 -14.70 -4.99
N LEU A 176 7.38 -13.57 -5.32
CA LEU A 176 8.35 -12.87 -4.49
C LEU A 176 7.65 -11.74 -3.74
N THR A 177 7.42 -11.90 -2.44
CA THR A 177 6.79 -10.86 -1.60
C THR A 177 7.88 -10.05 -0.89
N ILE A 178 7.97 -8.78 -1.21
CA ILE A 178 8.89 -7.81 -0.60
C ILE A 178 8.14 -6.98 0.43
N ILE A 179 8.73 -6.84 1.61
CA ILE A 179 8.06 -6.24 2.76
C ILE A 179 8.93 -5.17 3.42
N GLU A 180 8.28 -4.04 3.69
CA GLU A 180 8.75 -3.01 4.62
C GLU A 180 7.96 -3.11 5.94
N SER A 181 8.66 -3.11 7.06
CA SER A 181 8.08 -3.13 8.40
C SER A 181 8.30 -1.80 9.11
N LYS A 182 7.25 -1.29 9.77
CA LYS A 182 7.36 -0.17 10.70
C LYS A 182 6.73 -0.53 12.03
N ALA A 183 7.49 -0.35 13.10
CA ALA A 183 7.00 -0.53 14.46
C ALA A 183 6.98 0.79 15.23
N SER A 184 5.93 1.02 16.00
CA SER A 184 5.77 2.26 16.76
C SER A 184 4.94 2.04 18.02
N ARG A 185 5.42 2.57 19.15
CA ARG A 185 4.61 2.60 20.39
C ARG A 185 3.45 3.58 20.34
N LYS A 186 3.48 4.54 19.42
CA LYS A 186 2.45 5.58 19.29
C LYS A 186 1.46 5.30 18.17
N GLY A 187 1.66 4.24 17.38
CA GLY A 187 0.91 4.02 16.14
C GLY A 187 1.14 5.11 15.09
N ILE A 188 2.31 5.77 15.13
CA ILE A 188 2.73 6.76 14.13
C ILE A 188 3.95 6.18 13.41
N TYR A 189 3.82 6.02 12.10
CA TYR A 189 4.81 5.41 11.23
C TYR A 189 5.39 6.47 10.27
N THR A 190 6.70 6.48 10.12
CA THR A 190 7.42 7.43 9.28
C THR A 190 8.12 6.71 8.15
N TYR A 191 7.90 7.17 6.93
CA TYR A 191 8.50 6.63 5.72
C TYR A 191 9.47 7.64 5.10
N SER A 192 10.59 7.16 4.58
CA SER A 192 11.49 7.98 3.77
C SER A 192 10.84 8.35 2.44
N ASP A 193 11.36 9.38 1.76
CA ASP A 193 10.79 9.79 0.47
C ASP A 193 10.90 8.71 -0.60
N VAL A 194 11.91 7.83 -0.51
CA VAL A 194 12.05 6.67 -1.40
C VAL A 194 11.01 5.60 -1.05
N GLN A 195 10.73 5.35 0.23
CA GLN A 195 9.70 4.39 0.65
C GLN A 195 8.29 4.85 0.26
N LYS A 196 8.07 6.16 0.21
CA LYS A 196 6.80 6.74 -0.25
C LYS A 196 6.56 6.56 -1.75
N LEU A 197 7.54 6.13 -2.54
CA LEU A 197 7.34 5.81 -3.96
C LEU A 197 6.51 4.53 -4.18
N GLY A 198 6.22 3.78 -3.10
CA GLY A 198 5.70 2.41 -3.21
C GLY A 198 6.84 1.40 -3.22
N GLY A 199 6.51 0.13 -3.02
CA GLY A 199 7.45 -0.97 -2.91
C GLY A 199 8.19 -1.24 -4.21
N GLU A 200 7.51 -1.12 -5.36
CA GLU A 200 8.17 -1.21 -6.66
C GLU A 200 9.18 -0.08 -6.85
N GLY A 201 8.77 1.17 -6.59
CA GLY A 201 9.66 2.33 -6.69
C GLY A 201 10.85 2.23 -5.73
N TYR A 202 10.61 1.76 -4.50
CA TYR A 202 11.65 1.55 -3.50
C TYR A 202 12.64 0.46 -3.89
N PHE A 203 12.14 -0.69 -4.33
CA PHE A 203 12.99 -1.81 -4.73
C PHE A 203 13.76 -1.50 -6.01
N ASN A 204 13.13 -0.86 -7.00
CA ASN A 204 13.81 -0.39 -8.21
C ASN A 204 14.91 0.63 -7.88
N ASN A 205 14.72 1.48 -6.87
CA ASN A 205 15.78 2.36 -6.41
C ASN A 205 16.99 1.57 -5.87
N MET A 206 16.76 0.50 -5.10
CA MET A 206 17.82 -0.38 -4.62
C MET A 206 18.53 -1.13 -5.75
N LEU A 207 17.76 -1.70 -6.69
CA LEU A 207 18.29 -2.46 -7.83
C LEU A 207 19.23 -1.62 -8.71
N ASN A 208 18.93 -0.33 -8.87
CA ASN A 208 19.68 0.60 -9.71
C ASN A 208 20.70 1.46 -8.94
N SER A 209 20.84 1.23 -7.64
CA SER A 209 21.72 2.03 -6.79
C SER A 209 23.18 1.60 -6.93
N SER A 210 24.09 2.58 -6.90
CA SER A 210 25.54 2.35 -6.83
C SER A 210 26.03 2.09 -5.40
N ASP A 211 25.14 2.10 -4.41
CA ASP A 211 25.49 1.83 -3.02
C ASP A 211 25.95 0.38 -2.85
N ALA A 212 27.13 0.20 -2.24
CA ALA A 212 27.75 -1.10 -2.05
C ALA A 212 26.87 -2.08 -1.24
N ARG A 213 25.92 -1.58 -0.45
CA ARG A 213 24.95 -2.40 0.28
C ARG A 213 24.08 -3.21 -0.69
N TYR A 214 23.54 -2.58 -1.72
CA TYR A 214 22.59 -3.23 -2.63
C TYR A 214 23.28 -4.00 -3.77
N ARG A 215 24.60 -4.18 -3.69
CA ARG A 215 25.37 -4.89 -4.70
C ARG A 215 24.84 -6.32 -4.87
N GLY A 216 24.58 -6.69 -6.11
CA GLY A 216 24.10 -8.02 -6.49
C GLY A 216 22.60 -8.23 -6.29
N TYR A 217 21.81 -7.21 -5.87
CA TYR A 217 20.35 -7.37 -5.78
C TYR A 217 19.73 -7.64 -7.16
N ALA A 218 20.20 -6.93 -8.19
CA ALA A 218 19.75 -7.12 -9.57
C ALA A 218 20.09 -8.53 -10.09
N GLU A 219 21.30 -9.02 -9.82
CA GLU A 219 21.73 -10.37 -10.19
C GLU A 219 20.87 -11.43 -9.48
N LYS A 220 20.67 -11.30 -8.16
CA LYS A 220 19.81 -12.23 -7.40
C LYS A 220 18.37 -12.26 -7.87
N LEU A 221 17.80 -11.10 -8.19
CA LEU A 221 16.44 -11.04 -8.74
C LEU A 221 16.38 -11.71 -10.11
N GLN A 222 17.42 -11.57 -10.93
CA GLN A 222 17.51 -12.24 -12.23
C GLN A 222 17.61 -13.76 -12.05
N ASP A 223 18.44 -14.26 -11.13
CA ASP A 223 18.56 -15.69 -10.84
C ASP A 223 17.19 -16.29 -10.45
N ILE A 224 16.42 -15.58 -9.61
CA ILE A 224 15.06 -16.02 -9.21
C ILE A 224 14.11 -16.01 -10.41
N LYS A 225 14.18 -15.02 -11.31
CA LYS A 225 13.35 -14.97 -12.53
C LYS A 225 13.72 -16.05 -13.54
N ASP A 226 15.00 -16.42 -13.61
CA ASP A 226 15.46 -17.51 -14.47
C ASP A 226 14.96 -18.87 -13.95
N GLU A 227 14.90 -19.05 -12.63
CA GLU A 227 14.29 -20.23 -11.98
C GLU A 227 12.75 -20.23 -12.09
N PHE A 228 12.11 -19.06 -11.99
CA PHE A 228 10.67 -18.87 -12.01
C PHE A 228 10.25 -17.86 -13.10
N PRO A 229 10.10 -18.28 -14.38
CA PRO A 229 9.79 -17.35 -15.48
C PRO A 229 8.47 -16.58 -15.33
N ASP A 230 7.48 -17.16 -14.62
CA ASP A 230 6.18 -16.55 -14.35
C ASP A 230 6.13 -15.83 -12.98
N LEU A 231 7.29 -15.45 -12.42
CA LEU A 231 7.39 -14.81 -11.11
C LEU A 231 6.59 -13.51 -11.04
N VAL A 232 5.66 -13.46 -10.09
CA VAL A 232 4.97 -12.23 -9.68
C VAL A 232 5.70 -11.61 -8.49
N VAL A 233 5.95 -10.31 -8.55
CA VAL A 233 6.52 -9.55 -7.42
C VAL A 233 5.41 -8.80 -6.72
N ASP A 234 5.23 -9.09 -5.44
CA ASP A 234 4.24 -8.47 -4.57
C ASP A 234 4.92 -7.53 -3.58
N TYR A 235 4.29 -6.38 -3.29
CA TYR A 235 4.81 -5.41 -2.33
C TYR A 235 3.82 -5.21 -1.20
N LYS A 236 4.29 -5.37 0.04
CA LYS A 236 3.48 -5.15 1.23
C LYS A 236 4.23 -4.28 2.21
N ARG A 237 3.50 -3.60 3.08
CA ARG A 237 4.08 -3.02 4.29
C ARG A 237 3.29 -3.41 5.51
N VAL A 238 4.00 -3.63 6.61
CA VAL A 238 3.40 -4.04 7.88
C VAL A 238 3.65 -2.95 8.91
N GLU A 239 2.58 -2.46 9.51
CA GLU A 239 2.61 -1.45 10.57
C GLU A 239 2.24 -2.12 11.89
N THR A 240 3.17 -2.14 12.85
CA THR A 240 2.95 -2.76 14.17
C THR A 240 2.88 -1.69 15.25
N LYS A 241 1.73 -1.59 15.94
CA LYS A 241 1.63 -0.79 17.16
C LYS A 241 2.12 -1.62 18.33
N VAL A 242 3.19 -1.18 18.97
CA VAL A 242 3.87 -1.95 20.03
C VAL A 242 3.40 -1.51 21.40
N LYS A 243 2.97 -2.47 22.23
CA LYS A 243 2.73 -2.28 23.67
C LYS A 243 3.86 -2.88 24.49
N ILE A 244 3.99 -2.39 25.73
CA ILE A 244 4.86 -3.01 26.73
C ILE A 244 4.00 -3.90 27.61
N THR A 245 4.46 -5.12 27.79
CA THR A 245 3.81 -6.16 28.59
C THR A 245 4.72 -6.56 29.75
N ASP A 246 4.24 -7.47 30.58
CA ASP A 246 5.04 -8.00 31.68
C ASP A 246 6.23 -8.86 31.19
N ILE A 247 6.17 -9.36 29.95
CA ILE A 247 7.25 -10.11 29.31
C ILE A 247 8.22 -9.19 28.57
N GLY A 248 7.71 -8.18 27.86
CA GLY A 248 8.53 -7.25 27.10
C GLY A 248 7.73 -6.47 26.07
N PHE A 249 8.00 -6.69 24.79
CA PHE A 249 7.19 -6.18 23.70
C PHE A 249 6.06 -7.13 23.38
N GLY A 250 4.88 -6.57 23.13
CA GLY A 250 3.75 -7.25 22.52
C GLY A 250 3.15 -6.39 21.41
N ALA A 251 2.35 -7.01 20.54
CA ALA A 251 1.58 -6.27 19.54
C ALA A 251 0.25 -5.79 20.17
N GLU A 252 0.00 -4.49 20.07
CA GLU A 252 -1.32 -3.91 20.38
C GLU A 252 -2.22 -3.97 19.15
N ASP A 253 -1.65 -3.70 17.99
CA ASP A 253 -2.33 -3.71 16.69
C ASP A 253 -1.31 -4.03 15.58
N VAL A 254 -1.78 -4.66 14.51
CA VAL A 254 -0.98 -5.03 13.35
C VAL A 254 -1.81 -4.78 12.10
N THR A 255 -1.31 -3.95 11.20
CA THR A 255 -1.95 -3.65 9.91
C THR A 255 -1.06 -4.11 8.77
N VAL A 256 -1.60 -4.91 7.85
CA VAL A 256 -0.95 -5.26 6.59
C VAL A 256 -1.53 -4.39 5.49
N LYS A 257 -0.67 -3.67 4.77
CA LYS A 257 -1.07 -2.76 3.71
C LYS A 257 -0.49 -3.17 2.37
N ASP A 258 -1.26 -2.99 1.32
CA ASP A 258 -0.76 -2.99 -0.05
C ASP A 258 0.22 -1.83 -0.19
N TRP A 259 1.40 -2.14 -0.71
CA TRP A 259 2.46 -1.18 -0.93
C TRP A 259 2.85 -1.09 -2.40
N SER A 260 2.01 -1.60 -3.30
CA SER A 260 2.23 -1.46 -4.74
C SER A 260 2.17 0.00 -5.19
N ASN A 261 1.43 0.83 -4.45
CA ASN A 261 1.21 2.24 -4.73
C ASN A 261 2.01 3.18 -3.79
N PRO A 262 2.27 4.43 -4.22
CA PRO A 262 2.87 5.47 -3.39
C PRO A 262 2.12 5.73 -2.07
N ILE A 263 2.88 6.15 -1.05
CA ILE A 263 2.35 6.60 0.24
C ILE A 263 2.29 8.12 0.23
N TYR A 264 1.13 8.68 0.56
CA TYR A 264 0.85 10.11 0.51
C TYR A 264 0.93 10.76 1.90
#